data_AF-A0A382KFR7-F1
#
_entry.id   AF-A0A382KFR7-F1
#
_cell.length_a   1.000
_cell.length_b   1.000
_cell.length_c   1.000
_cell.angle_alpha   90.00
_cell.angle_beta   90.00
_cell.angle_gamma   90.00
#
_symmetry.space_group_name_H-M   'P 1'
#
loop_
_entity.id
_entity.type
_entity.pdbx_description
1 polymer ?
#
loop_
_entity_poly.entity_id
_entity_poly.type
_entity_poly.pdbx_seq_one_letter_code
_entity_poly.pdbx_strand_id
1 'polypeptide(L)'
;MSKQVKERRGTTLEHSEFTGAEAEITVDTTDWTAVVHDGSIAGGHPLGKADASNIDLSDRIAVNELATIEGNAGDVLQTDGAGSVSFVAPGGITSNSVGVIELDTSEGLAGTVLTTDGAGGLSFIPPSVGIAELELTDGTDGQVITTNGAGTITFESVDGEKIEITSQATGDMMWYDGTKWVVLAAGAADSTLVMNASGTAPEWISFGGGGA
;
A
#
# COMPACT_ATOMS: atom_id res chain seq x y z
N MET A 1 43.48 -4.02 69.41
CA MET A 1 42.23 -3.23 69.51
C MET A 1 42.11 -2.42 68.25
N SER A 2 41.05 -2.61 67.46
CA SER A 2 40.73 -1.69 66.36
C SER A 2 40.19 -0.38 66.95
N LYS A 3 40.50 0.74 66.30
CA LYS A 3 39.88 2.04 66.61
C LYS A 3 38.64 2.19 65.71
N GLN A 4 37.54 2.67 66.28
CA GLN A 4 36.36 3.08 65.52
C GLN A 4 36.34 4.59 65.44
N VAL A 5 36.26 5.14 64.22
CA VAL A 5 36.03 6.56 63.97
C VAL A 5 34.57 6.72 63.55
N LYS A 6 33.90 7.73 64.10
CA LYS A 6 32.57 8.15 63.67
C LYS A 6 32.70 9.57 63.16
N GLU A 7 32.42 9.75 61.88
CA GLU A 7 32.39 11.09 61.29
C GLU A 7 31.18 11.88 61.77
N ARG A 8 31.26 13.21 61.60
CA ARG A 8 30.10 14.09 61.74
C ARG A 8 29.07 13.70 60.69
N ARG A 9 27.79 13.80 61.03
CA ARG A 9 26.70 13.24 60.23
C ARG A 9 25.39 13.97 60.47
N GLY A 10 24.49 13.88 59.51
CA GLY A 10 23.16 14.50 59.50
C GLY A 10 22.41 14.08 58.24
N THR A 11 21.15 14.46 58.12
CA THR A 11 20.31 14.26 56.93
C THR A 11 20.77 15.13 55.74
N THR A 12 20.29 14.86 54.54
CA THR A 12 20.49 15.71 53.36
C THR A 12 20.02 17.14 53.58
N LEU A 13 18.89 17.33 54.25
CA LEU A 13 18.37 18.65 54.56
C LEU A 13 19.31 19.41 55.50
N GLU A 14 19.79 18.76 56.55
CA GLU A 14 20.77 19.35 57.46
C GLU A 14 22.11 19.63 56.77
N HIS A 15 22.55 18.76 55.84
CA HIS A 15 23.74 19.02 55.03
C HIS A 15 23.58 20.22 54.10
N SER A 16 22.39 20.41 53.51
CA SER A 16 22.14 21.50 52.55
C SER A 16 22.37 22.90 53.13
N GLU A 17 22.28 23.05 54.45
CA GLU A 17 22.53 24.30 55.18
C GLU A 17 23.93 24.35 55.83
N PHE A 18 24.65 23.22 55.86
CA PHE A 18 25.95 23.07 56.52
C PHE A 18 27.11 23.25 55.52
N THR A 19 28.07 24.10 55.88
CA THR A 19 29.38 24.21 55.19
C THR A 19 30.46 23.66 56.11
N GLY A 20 31.04 22.51 55.77
CA GLY A 20 32.17 21.94 56.51
C GLY A 20 33.48 22.64 56.19
N ALA A 21 34.50 22.40 57.02
CA ALA A 21 35.85 22.92 56.78
C ALA A 21 36.49 22.28 55.53
N GLU A 22 37.53 22.93 55.00
CA GLU A 22 38.31 22.36 53.89
C GLU A 22 38.83 20.95 54.24
N ALA A 23 38.59 19.99 53.34
CA ALA A 23 38.93 18.58 53.49
C ALA A 23 38.23 17.86 54.65
N GLU A 24 37.19 18.44 55.25
CA GLU A 24 36.31 17.73 56.18
C GLU A 24 35.47 16.69 55.43
N ILE A 25 35.30 15.50 56.03
CA ILE A 25 34.41 14.45 55.53
C ILE A 25 33.27 14.28 56.54
N THR A 26 32.04 14.41 56.07
CA THR A 26 30.84 14.10 56.85
C THR A 26 30.04 12.98 56.19
N VAL A 27 29.04 12.46 56.89
CA VAL A 27 28.14 11.40 56.39
C VAL A 27 26.71 11.94 56.28
N ASP A 28 26.17 11.97 55.07
CA ASP A 28 24.74 12.15 54.85
C ASP A 28 24.02 10.82 55.20
N THR A 29 23.16 10.87 56.21
CA THR A 29 22.42 9.70 56.72
C THR A 29 21.10 9.42 56.01
N THR A 30 20.66 10.32 55.12
CA THR A 30 19.51 10.04 54.24
C THR A 30 19.96 9.16 53.08
N ASP A 31 21.00 9.59 52.36
CA ASP A 31 21.51 8.88 51.17
C ASP A 31 22.57 7.82 51.52
N TRP A 32 23.05 7.84 52.77
CA TRP A 32 24.14 6.99 53.25
C TRP A 32 25.37 7.08 52.35
N THR A 33 25.85 8.31 52.16
CA THR A 33 27.06 8.63 51.40
C THR A 33 27.96 9.59 52.17
N ALA A 34 29.25 9.59 51.82
CA ALA A 34 30.18 10.59 52.33
C ALA A 34 30.02 11.90 51.56
N VAL A 35 30.21 13.02 52.26
CA VAL A 35 30.21 14.36 51.70
C VAL A 35 31.56 15.00 51.99
N VAL A 36 32.27 15.43 50.94
CA VAL A 36 33.56 16.13 51.06
C VAL A 36 33.31 17.63 51.06
N HIS A 37 33.95 18.36 51.97
CA HIS A 37 33.78 19.80 52.13
C HIS A 37 35.03 20.58 51.68
N ASP A 38 34.81 21.78 51.16
CA ASP A 38 35.85 22.68 50.66
C ASP A 38 35.96 24.00 51.46
N GLY A 39 35.21 24.13 52.56
CA GLY A 39 35.19 25.36 53.36
C GLY A 39 34.28 26.46 52.81
N SER A 40 33.61 26.27 51.66
CA SER A 40 32.85 27.33 50.99
C SER A 40 31.44 26.93 50.54
N ILE A 41 31.23 25.70 50.05
CA ILE A 41 29.93 25.29 49.51
C ILE A 41 29.09 24.61 50.59
N ALA A 42 27.94 25.20 50.92
CA ALA A 42 26.93 24.55 51.76
C ALA A 42 26.37 23.30 51.04
N GLY A 43 26.20 22.19 51.76
CA GLY A 43 25.89 20.89 51.17
C GLY A 43 27.12 20.09 50.74
N GLY A 44 28.29 20.71 50.59
CA GLY A 44 29.53 20.07 50.17
C GLY A 44 29.42 19.35 48.81
N HIS A 45 30.24 18.31 48.63
CA HIS A 45 30.31 17.47 47.43
C HIS A 45 29.98 16.01 47.79
N PRO A 46 28.71 15.59 47.69
CA PRO A 46 28.31 14.20 47.96
C PRO A 46 28.96 13.24 46.97
N LEU A 47 29.50 12.12 47.47
CA LEU A 47 30.03 11.07 46.60
C LEU A 47 28.91 10.22 46.02
N GLY A 48 29.07 9.83 44.76
CA GLY A 48 28.18 8.87 44.11
C GLY A 48 28.31 7.47 44.73
N LYS A 49 27.19 6.81 44.97
CA LYS A 49 27.16 5.41 45.40
C LYS A 49 27.51 4.49 44.24
N ALA A 50 27.95 3.27 44.57
CA ALA A 50 28.29 2.27 43.56
C ALA A 50 27.10 1.86 42.67
N ASP A 51 25.88 1.93 43.20
CA ASP A 51 24.62 1.69 42.49
C ASP A 51 24.02 2.96 41.88
N ALA A 52 24.73 4.10 41.99
CA ALA A 52 24.29 5.42 41.55
C ALA A 52 22.93 5.88 42.13
N SER A 53 22.44 5.28 43.22
CA SER A 53 21.08 5.55 43.73
C SER A 53 20.88 6.99 44.25
N ASN A 54 21.96 7.74 44.41
CA ASN A 54 21.98 9.14 44.86
C ASN A 54 22.50 10.10 43.77
N ILE A 55 22.55 9.66 42.52
CA ILE A 55 22.91 10.48 41.36
C ILE A 55 21.67 10.63 40.49
N ASP A 56 21.28 11.87 40.19
CA ASP A 56 20.27 12.12 39.16
C ASP A 56 20.91 11.91 37.79
N LEU A 57 20.47 10.87 37.06
CA LEU A 57 20.93 10.55 35.70
C LEU A 57 19.94 10.98 34.62
N SER A 58 18.82 11.62 34.99
CA SER A 58 17.79 12.05 34.06
C SER A 58 18.35 13.06 33.06
N ASP A 59 18.22 12.77 31.76
CA ASP A 59 18.75 13.60 30.67
C ASP A 59 20.28 13.89 30.75
N ARG A 60 21.03 13.13 31.55
CA ARG A 60 22.48 13.35 31.74
C ARG A 60 23.37 12.43 30.92
N ILE A 61 22.85 11.30 30.46
CA ILE A 61 23.62 10.31 29.69
C ILE A 61 23.29 10.49 28.21
N ALA A 62 24.23 11.10 27.48
CA ALA A 62 24.17 11.18 26.04
C ALA A 62 24.54 9.84 25.39
N VAL A 63 24.16 9.66 24.13
CA VAL A 63 24.40 8.40 23.40
C VAL A 63 25.90 8.08 23.27
N ASN A 64 26.75 9.10 23.10
CA ASN A 64 28.21 8.96 23.07
C ASN A 64 28.82 8.64 24.45
N GLU A 65 28.05 8.78 25.53
CA GLU A 65 28.45 8.39 26.89
C GLU A 65 27.96 6.98 27.24
N LEU A 66 27.09 6.39 26.42
CA LEU A 66 26.74 4.99 26.49
C LEU A 66 27.98 4.18 26.08
N ALA A 67 28.49 3.32 26.96
CA ALA A 67 29.72 2.54 26.77
C ALA A 67 29.57 1.47 25.66
N THR A 68 29.33 1.92 24.43
CA THR A 68 29.11 1.15 23.23
C THR A 68 30.20 1.49 22.22
N ILE A 69 30.45 0.59 21.29
CA ILE A 69 31.26 0.92 20.13
C ILE A 69 30.42 1.88 19.29
N GLU A 70 30.94 3.06 18.99
CA GLU A 70 30.27 4.05 18.13
C GLU A 70 29.83 3.40 16.81
N GLY A 71 28.55 3.59 16.47
CA GLY A 71 27.96 3.11 15.22
C GLY A 71 28.35 3.97 14.01
N ASN A 72 27.92 3.53 12.84
CA ASN A 72 27.97 4.34 11.63
C ASN A 72 26.79 5.33 11.57
N ALA A 73 26.92 6.37 10.74
CA ALA A 73 25.80 7.28 10.48
C ALA A 73 24.61 6.51 9.89
N GLY A 74 23.44 6.61 10.53
CA GLY A 74 22.21 5.91 10.15
C GLY A 74 21.95 4.61 10.92
N ASP A 75 22.89 4.15 11.75
CA ASP A 75 22.64 3.05 12.68
C ASP A 75 21.59 3.44 13.73
N VAL A 76 20.88 2.44 14.23
CA VAL A 76 19.88 2.58 15.29
C VAL A 76 20.39 1.96 16.58
N LEU A 77 19.99 2.52 17.73
CA LEU A 77 20.23 1.88 19.01
C LEU A 77 19.21 0.75 19.20
N GLN A 78 19.70 -0.44 19.53
CA GLN A 78 18.87 -1.57 19.92
C GLN A 78 19.32 -2.13 21.26
N THR A 79 18.36 -2.67 22.02
CA THR A 79 18.64 -3.48 23.21
C THR A 79 18.56 -4.97 22.88
N ASP A 80 19.38 -5.79 23.52
CA ASP A 80 19.30 -7.25 23.45
C ASP A 80 18.21 -7.86 24.35
N GLY A 81 17.44 -7.02 25.07
CA GLY A 81 16.45 -7.45 26.05
C GLY A 81 17.02 -7.96 27.38
N ALA A 82 18.35 -8.01 27.51
CA ALA A 82 19.09 -8.35 28.72
C ALA A 82 19.78 -7.12 29.35
N GLY A 83 19.47 -5.91 28.85
CA GLY A 83 19.97 -4.64 29.36
C GLY A 83 21.23 -4.14 28.66
N SER A 84 21.77 -4.86 27.67
CA SER A 84 22.78 -4.30 26.78
C SER A 84 22.12 -3.43 25.73
N VAL A 85 22.85 -2.39 25.30
CA VAL A 85 22.47 -1.53 24.18
C VAL A 85 23.62 -1.51 23.19
N SER A 86 23.33 -1.56 21.90
CA SER A 86 24.33 -1.50 20.83
C SER A 86 23.80 -0.75 19.62
N PHE A 87 24.70 -0.13 18.87
CA PHE A 87 24.39 0.35 17.53
C PHE A 87 24.36 -0.82 16.56
N VAL A 88 23.29 -0.89 15.79
CA VAL A 88 23.18 -1.82 14.68
C VAL A 88 22.74 -1.07 13.44
N ALA A 89 23.18 -1.53 12.27
CA ALA A 89 22.54 -1.10 11.04
C ALA A 89 21.03 -1.37 11.17
N PRO A 90 20.15 -0.43 10.79
CA PRO A 90 18.72 -0.67 10.82
C PRO A 90 18.46 -1.94 10.03
N GLY A 91 17.94 -2.96 10.73
CA GLY A 91 17.46 -4.15 10.07
C GLY A 91 16.43 -3.69 9.04
N GLY A 92 16.69 -3.96 7.77
CA GLY A 92 15.67 -3.76 6.75
C GLY A 92 14.41 -4.53 7.15
N ILE A 93 13.30 -4.21 6.49
CA ILE A 93 12.10 -5.03 6.60
C ILE A 93 12.46 -6.45 6.12
N THR A 94 12.54 -7.40 7.04
CA THR A 94 12.81 -8.80 6.68
C THR A 94 11.71 -9.32 5.76
N SER A 95 12.01 -10.25 4.86
CA SER A 95 10.98 -10.80 3.97
C SER A 95 9.79 -11.32 4.77
N ASN A 96 8.59 -10.89 4.37
CA ASN A 96 7.32 -11.25 5.02
C ASN A 96 7.16 -10.75 6.47
N SER A 97 7.91 -9.74 6.93
CA SER A 97 7.66 -9.12 8.25
C SER A 97 6.62 -8.01 8.24
N VAL A 98 6.12 -7.61 7.07
CA VAL A 98 4.96 -6.72 6.95
C VAL A 98 3.78 -7.60 6.59
N GLY A 99 2.97 -7.91 7.58
CA GLY A 99 1.65 -8.48 7.36
C GLY A 99 0.65 -7.39 6.96
N VAL A 100 -0.57 -7.82 6.69
CA VAL A 100 -1.65 -6.91 6.27
C VAL A 100 -2.05 -5.93 7.37
N ILE A 101 -1.92 -6.32 8.63
CA ILE A 101 -2.21 -5.46 9.79
C ILE A 101 -1.22 -4.30 9.86
N GLU A 102 0.07 -4.54 9.57
CA GLU A 102 1.09 -3.48 9.53
C GLU A 102 0.87 -2.48 8.37
N LEU A 103 0.02 -2.83 7.39
CA LEU A 103 -0.40 -1.94 6.30
C LEU A 103 -1.63 -1.08 6.65
N ASP A 104 -2.08 -1.10 7.91
CA ASP A 104 -3.29 -0.39 8.37
C ASP A 104 -4.54 -0.71 7.54
N THR A 105 -4.66 -1.97 7.14
CA THR A 105 -5.84 -2.48 6.43
C THR A 105 -6.21 -3.86 6.95
N SER A 106 -7.39 -4.32 6.56
CA SER A 106 -7.87 -5.67 6.90
C SER A 106 -7.48 -6.68 5.84
N GLU A 107 -7.31 -7.93 6.24
CA GLU A 107 -7.05 -9.02 5.30
C GLU A 107 -8.14 -9.12 4.23
N GLY A 108 -7.70 -9.30 2.98
CA GLY A 108 -8.59 -9.49 1.85
C GLY A 108 -9.14 -10.92 1.78
N LEU A 109 -10.15 -11.11 0.94
CA LEU A 109 -10.51 -12.46 0.51
C LEU A 109 -9.50 -12.97 -0.53
N ALA A 110 -9.37 -14.29 -0.65
CA ALA A 110 -8.52 -14.89 -1.67
C ALA A 110 -8.90 -14.37 -3.08
N GLY A 111 -7.91 -13.90 -3.83
CA GLY A 111 -8.08 -13.36 -5.18
C GLY A 111 -8.44 -11.88 -5.24
N THR A 112 -8.51 -11.17 -4.12
CA THR A 112 -8.59 -9.70 -4.10
C THR A 112 -7.23 -9.06 -4.37
N VAL A 113 -7.24 -7.79 -4.79
CA VAL A 113 -6.05 -6.98 -5.03
C VAL A 113 -6.00 -5.84 -4.02
N LEU A 114 -4.81 -5.55 -3.51
CA LEU A 114 -4.58 -4.36 -2.68
C LEU A 114 -4.53 -3.13 -3.58
N THR A 115 -5.34 -2.12 -3.27
CA THR A 115 -5.40 -0.84 -3.98
C THR A 115 -5.25 0.33 -3.01
N THR A 116 -5.00 1.52 -3.56
CA THR A 116 -5.04 2.80 -2.84
C THR A 116 -6.21 3.65 -3.29
N ASP A 117 -6.76 4.45 -2.38
CA ASP A 117 -7.75 5.49 -2.69
C ASP A 117 -7.12 6.80 -3.21
N GLY A 118 -5.79 6.88 -3.31
CA GLY A 118 -5.06 8.09 -3.69
C GLY A 118 -4.93 9.16 -2.58
N ALA A 119 -5.51 8.91 -1.40
CA ALA A 119 -5.43 9.75 -0.20
C ALA A 119 -4.65 9.07 0.95
N GLY A 120 -4.08 7.90 0.70
CA GLY A 120 -3.29 7.13 1.65
C GLY A 120 -4.03 5.96 2.30
N GLY A 121 -5.32 5.77 1.99
CA GLY A 121 -6.06 4.58 2.38
C GLY A 121 -5.68 3.37 1.52
N LEU A 122 -5.50 2.22 2.16
CA LEU A 122 -5.27 0.93 1.51
C LEU A 122 -6.47 0.01 1.73
N SER A 123 -6.91 -0.67 0.69
CA SER A 123 -8.02 -1.64 0.79
C SER A 123 -7.88 -2.78 -0.20
N PHE A 124 -8.42 -3.95 0.16
CA PHE A 124 -8.56 -5.05 -0.78
C PHE A 124 -9.89 -4.97 -1.52
N ILE A 125 -9.83 -4.99 -2.84
CA ILE A 125 -11.02 -5.00 -3.70
C ILE A 125 -11.03 -6.24 -4.60
N PRO A 126 -12.21 -6.72 -5.03
CA PRO A 126 -12.28 -7.70 -6.11
C PRO A 126 -11.59 -7.14 -7.37
N PRO A 127 -10.84 -7.97 -8.12
CA PRO A 127 -10.26 -7.52 -9.38
C PRO A 127 -11.37 -7.22 -10.38
N SER A 128 -11.34 -6.01 -10.95
CA SER A 128 -12.14 -5.63 -12.12
C SER A 128 -11.22 -5.30 -13.29
N VAL A 129 -11.70 -5.57 -14.50
CA VAL A 129 -11.13 -5.02 -15.73
C VAL A 129 -12.28 -4.32 -16.45
N GLY A 130 -12.37 -3.01 -16.27
CA GLY A 130 -13.25 -2.12 -17.01
C GLY A 130 -12.52 -1.45 -18.17
N ILE A 131 -13.25 -0.58 -18.88
CA ILE A 131 -12.76 0.14 -20.06
C ILE A 131 -11.62 1.11 -19.69
N ALA A 132 -11.68 1.70 -18.51
CA ALA A 132 -10.63 2.57 -17.99
C ALA A 132 -9.34 1.79 -17.71
N GLU A 133 -9.41 0.59 -17.12
CA GLU A 133 -8.24 -0.27 -16.91
C GLU A 133 -7.62 -0.78 -18.22
N LEU A 134 -8.39 -0.80 -19.32
CA LEU A 134 -7.90 -1.13 -20.66
C LEU A 134 -7.31 0.09 -21.40
N GLU A 135 -7.27 1.27 -20.78
CA GLU A 135 -6.86 2.54 -21.38
C GLU A 135 -7.62 2.88 -22.68
N LEU A 136 -8.89 2.46 -22.76
CA LEU A 136 -9.76 2.76 -23.90
C LEU A 136 -10.64 3.96 -23.58
N THR A 137 -11.01 4.70 -24.63
CA THR A 137 -12.15 5.62 -24.55
C THR A 137 -13.42 4.80 -24.68
N ASP A 138 -14.36 4.98 -23.76
CA ASP A 138 -15.63 4.24 -23.78
C ASP A 138 -16.46 4.59 -25.01
N GLY A 139 -17.28 3.62 -25.42
CA GLY A 139 -18.20 3.74 -26.54
C GLY A 139 -19.53 4.38 -26.17
N THR A 140 -20.41 4.46 -27.16
CA THR A 140 -21.83 4.71 -26.95
C THR A 140 -22.60 3.39 -26.90
N ASP A 141 -23.76 3.38 -26.23
CA ASP A 141 -24.64 2.21 -26.17
C ASP A 141 -24.93 1.64 -27.57
N GLY A 142 -24.92 0.31 -27.69
CA GLY A 142 -25.10 -0.42 -28.96
C GLY A 142 -23.87 -0.51 -29.88
N GLN A 143 -22.73 0.08 -29.52
CA GLN A 143 -21.46 -0.16 -30.24
C GLN A 143 -20.84 -1.50 -29.84
N VAL A 144 -20.01 -2.05 -30.74
CA VAL A 144 -19.23 -3.27 -30.50
C VAL A 144 -17.75 -2.93 -30.36
N ILE A 145 -17.03 -3.76 -29.60
CA ILE A 145 -15.57 -3.70 -29.53
C ILE A 145 -15.01 -4.35 -30.79
N THR A 146 -14.13 -3.63 -31.48
CA THR A 146 -13.44 -4.10 -32.67
C THR A 146 -11.93 -4.02 -32.49
N THR A 147 -11.19 -4.72 -33.34
CA THR A 147 -9.75 -4.55 -33.48
C THR A 147 -9.38 -4.32 -34.93
N ASN A 148 -8.39 -3.46 -35.16
CA ASN A 148 -7.82 -3.26 -36.50
C ASN A 148 -6.81 -4.36 -36.91
N GLY A 149 -6.62 -5.39 -36.08
CA GLY A 149 -5.62 -6.45 -36.31
C GLY A 149 -4.17 -6.01 -36.12
N ALA A 150 -3.91 -4.75 -35.77
CA ALA A 150 -2.61 -4.16 -35.47
C ALA A 150 -2.45 -3.79 -33.99
N GLY A 151 -3.34 -4.28 -33.13
CA GLY A 151 -3.30 -4.07 -31.68
C GLY A 151 -4.07 -2.85 -31.18
N THR A 152 -4.76 -2.11 -32.05
CA THR A 152 -5.71 -1.08 -31.61
C THR A 152 -7.07 -1.72 -31.35
N ILE A 153 -7.69 -1.37 -30.24
CA ILE A 153 -9.06 -1.73 -29.88
C ILE A 153 -9.90 -0.45 -29.89
N THR A 154 -11.06 -0.49 -30.55
CA THR A 154 -11.97 0.67 -30.66
C THR A 154 -13.42 0.22 -30.54
N PHE A 155 -14.28 1.12 -30.05
CA PHE A 155 -15.72 0.94 -30.15
C PHE A 155 -16.21 1.46 -31.50
N GLU A 156 -16.96 0.63 -32.23
CA GLU A 156 -17.52 0.98 -33.53
C GLU A 156 -18.99 0.61 -33.62
N SER A 157 -19.76 1.40 -34.36
CA SER A 157 -21.13 1.05 -34.73
C SER A 157 -21.11 -0.05 -35.80
N VAL A 158 -22.00 -1.02 -35.68
CA VAL A 158 -22.25 -1.98 -36.77
C VAL A 158 -23.20 -1.32 -37.77
N ASP A 159 -22.67 -0.96 -38.94
CA ASP A 159 -23.43 -0.43 -40.07
C ASP A 159 -23.57 -1.50 -41.17
N GLY A 160 -24.29 -1.18 -42.24
CA GLY A 160 -24.53 -2.12 -43.35
C GLY A 160 -23.28 -2.54 -44.12
N GLU A 161 -22.16 -1.80 -44.01
CA GLU A 161 -20.88 -2.17 -44.62
C GLU A 161 -20.21 -3.31 -43.85
N LYS A 162 -20.39 -3.32 -42.52
CA LYS A 162 -19.85 -4.37 -41.63
C LYS A 162 -20.66 -5.67 -41.62
N ILE A 163 -21.82 -5.70 -42.27
CA ILE A 163 -22.64 -6.92 -42.41
C ILE A 163 -22.21 -7.65 -43.68
N GLU A 164 -21.20 -8.51 -43.57
CA GLU A 164 -20.82 -9.39 -44.67
C GLU A 164 -21.85 -10.53 -44.81
N ILE A 165 -22.57 -10.55 -45.92
CA ILE A 165 -23.44 -11.67 -46.30
C ILE A 165 -22.62 -12.57 -47.24
N THR A 166 -22.11 -13.68 -46.70
CA THR A 166 -21.34 -14.66 -47.49
C THR A 166 -22.22 -15.36 -48.54
N SER A 167 -21.63 -15.77 -49.68
CA SER A 167 -22.28 -16.51 -50.78
C SER A 167 -23.30 -15.75 -51.64
N GLN A 168 -23.26 -14.42 -51.66
CA GLN A 168 -24.07 -13.61 -52.59
C GLN A 168 -23.49 -13.60 -54.02
N ALA A 169 -24.36 -13.83 -55.01
CA ALA A 169 -24.09 -13.58 -56.42
C ALA A 169 -24.63 -12.21 -56.84
N THR A 170 -24.10 -11.64 -57.93
CA THR A 170 -24.60 -10.38 -58.47
C THR A 170 -26.07 -10.50 -58.85
N GLY A 171 -26.91 -9.62 -58.31
CA GLY A 171 -28.35 -9.59 -58.57
C GLY A 171 -29.20 -10.37 -57.56
N ASP A 172 -28.57 -11.03 -56.58
CA ASP A 172 -29.28 -11.68 -55.49
C ASP A 172 -30.07 -10.65 -54.65
N MET A 173 -31.21 -11.09 -54.12
CA MET A 173 -32.08 -10.28 -53.27
C MET A 173 -32.22 -10.93 -51.89
N MET A 174 -32.19 -10.13 -50.83
CA MET A 174 -32.46 -10.59 -49.47
C MET A 174 -33.92 -10.38 -49.12
N TRP A 175 -34.54 -11.37 -48.50
CA TRP A 175 -35.90 -11.26 -47.96
C TRP A 175 -35.98 -11.95 -46.59
N TYR A 176 -36.91 -11.49 -45.75
CA TYR A 176 -37.12 -12.05 -44.41
C TYR A 176 -38.18 -13.14 -44.44
N ASP A 177 -37.81 -14.37 -44.09
CA ASP A 177 -38.72 -15.53 -44.10
C ASP A 177 -39.63 -15.65 -42.86
N GLY A 178 -39.56 -14.66 -41.96
CA GLY A 178 -40.22 -14.67 -40.66
C GLY A 178 -39.29 -15.03 -39.49
N THR A 179 -38.12 -15.62 -39.76
CA THR A 179 -37.13 -16.04 -38.76
C THR A 179 -35.73 -15.48 -39.03
N LYS A 180 -35.34 -15.41 -40.31
CA LYS A 180 -34.02 -14.95 -40.74
C LYS A 180 -34.10 -14.27 -42.11
N TRP A 181 -33.04 -13.57 -42.45
CA TRP A 181 -32.83 -13.11 -43.82
C TRP A 181 -32.34 -14.27 -44.69
N VAL A 182 -32.96 -14.45 -45.85
CA VAL A 182 -32.68 -15.51 -46.83
C VAL A 182 -32.38 -14.88 -48.18
N VAL A 183 -31.44 -15.48 -48.91
CA VAL A 183 -31.10 -15.09 -50.29
C VAL A 183 -32.10 -15.70 -51.27
N LEU A 184 -32.71 -14.85 -52.09
CA LEU A 184 -33.36 -15.22 -53.35
C LEU A 184 -32.36 -14.96 -54.48
N ALA A 185 -31.97 -16.03 -55.20
CA ALA A 185 -31.04 -15.91 -56.32
C ALA A 185 -31.56 -14.95 -57.40
N ALA A 186 -30.65 -14.32 -58.13
CA ALA A 186 -31.02 -13.47 -59.26
C ALA A 186 -31.98 -14.18 -60.24
N GLY A 187 -33.00 -13.45 -60.71
CA GLY A 187 -33.91 -13.93 -61.74
C GLY A 187 -33.23 -14.03 -63.10
N ALA A 188 -33.79 -14.85 -64.00
CA ALA A 188 -33.39 -14.85 -65.41
C ALA A 188 -33.84 -13.56 -66.12
N ALA A 189 -33.31 -13.28 -67.31
CA ALA A 189 -33.79 -12.19 -68.15
C ALA A 189 -35.32 -12.30 -68.36
N ASP A 190 -35.99 -11.15 -68.34
CA ASP A 190 -37.45 -11.03 -68.49
C ASP A 190 -38.28 -11.73 -67.41
N SER A 191 -37.67 -12.13 -66.30
CA SER A 191 -38.41 -12.60 -65.13
C SER A 191 -39.01 -11.45 -64.32
N THR A 192 -40.20 -11.67 -63.78
CA THR A 192 -40.90 -10.72 -62.90
C THR A 192 -40.89 -11.27 -61.49
N LEU A 193 -40.52 -10.45 -60.52
CA LEU A 193 -40.62 -10.78 -59.10
C LEU A 193 -42.10 -10.73 -58.68
N VAL A 194 -42.61 -11.83 -58.16
CA VAL A 194 -43.96 -11.93 -57.62
C VAL A 194 -43.94 -12.56 -56.24
N MET A 195 -45.05 -12.51 -55.53
CA MET A 195 -45.26 -13.40 -54.39
C MET A 195 -45.70 -14.76 -54.90
N ASN A 196 -45.20 -15.83 -54.29
CA ASN A 196 -45.63 -17.18 -54.59
C ASN A 196 -47.13 -17.36 -54.37
N ALA A 197 -47.70 -18.43 -54.92
CA ALA A 197 -49.14 -18.68 -54.85
C ALA A 197 -49.67 -18.78 -53.40
N SER A 198 -48.82 -19.14 -52.43
CA SER A 198 -49.18 -19.16 -51.00
C SER A 198 -49.04 -17.82 -50.29
N GLY A 199 -48.49 -16.78 -50.93
CA GLY A 199 -48.28 -15.45 -50.34
C GLY A 199 -47.24 -15.42 -49.22
N THR A 200 -46.33 -16.39 -49.17
CA THR A 200 -45.37 -16.59 -48.07
C THR A 200 -43.92 -16.29 -48.45
N ALA A 201 -43.60 -16.23 -49.74
CA ALA A 201 -42.25 -15.94 -50.21
C ALA A 201 -42.28 -15.22 -51.57
N PRO A 202 -41.31 -14.34 -51.86
CA PRO A 202 -41.08 -13.85 -53.20
C PRO A 202 -40.52 -14.96 -54.11
N GLU A 203 -40.90 -14.97 -55.37
CA GLU A 203 -40.40 -15.88 -56.40
C GLU A 203 -40.28 -15.18 -57.76
N TRP A 204 -39.38 -15.68 -58.62
CA TRP A 204 -39.25 -15.24 -60.00
C TRP A 204 -40.15 -16.08 -60.91
N ILE A 205 -40.98 -15.43 -61.72
CA ILE A 205 -41.75 -16.10 -62.77
C ILE A 205 -41.37 -15.55 -64.15
N SER A 206 -41.38 -16.42 -65.15
CA SER A 206 -41.24 -16.02 -66.57
C SER A 206 -42.62 -16.03 -67.22
N PHE A 207 -43.06 -14.87 -67.69
CA PHE A 207 -44.20 -14.81 -68.60
C PHE A 207 -43.65 -15.13 -70.00
N GLY A 208 -43.97 -16.30 -70.54
CA GLY A 208 -43.53 -16.69 -71.89
C GLY A 208 -43.89 -15.59 -72.89
N GLY A 209 -42.88 -15.04 -73.57
CA GLY A 209 -43.02 -13.90 -74.46
C GLY A 209 -44.06 -14.14 -75.56
N GLY A 210 -45.21 -13.48 -75.45
CA GLY A 210 -45.96 -13.06 -76.62
C GLY A 210 -45.22 -11.85 -77.19
N GLY A 211 -44.46 -12.06 -78.25
CA GLY A 211 -43.70 -11.00 -78.93
C GLY A 211 -44.61 -9.81 -79.28
N ALA A 212 -44.05 -8.61 -79.10
CA ALA A 212 -44.58 -7.38 -79.67
C ALA A 212 -44.55 -7.41 -81.20
#